data_AF-A0A940AFP7-F1
#
_entry.id   AF-A0A940AFP7-F1
#
_cell.length_a   1.000
_cell.length_b   1.000
_cell.length_c   1.000
_cell.angle_alpha   90.00
_cell.angle_beta   90.00
_cell.angle_gamma   90.00
#
_symmetry.space_group_name_H-M   'P 1'
#
loop_
_entity.id
_entity.type
_entity.pdbx_description
1 polymer ?
#
loop_
_entity_poly.entity_id
_entity_poly.type
_entity_poly.pdbx_seq_one_letter_code
_entity_poly.pdbx_strand_id
1 'polypeptide(L)'
;MKKSLFLILILTASILSAAEQHPVAADGKAQMVIVYQPSANPKAERWDHIYQSNNTPDFGAKYLADYLKEITGAEFRRIPEKQWDGQTPAFLVGPTEFSRKHGIDFNRFKTEEWLYKSVGKHIVLGGGINFGQIIAINKLLEKELGCAFLAFDARHFPARKTLTLPQLNRRGEPSYSLRSIYTIMPQEKSLARKLMLFQRFNRGSIHGRDAELNCKQYP
;
A
#
# COMPACT_ATOMS: atom_id res chain seq x y z
N MET A 1 -70.17 -22.63 0.71
CA MET A 1 -69.23 -22.67 1.86
C MET A 1 -67.82 -22.42 1.34
N LYS A 2 -67.20 -21.36 1.85
CA LYS A 2 -65.90 -20.80 1.44
C LYS A 2 -64.74 -21.67 1.94
N LYS A 3 -63.75 -21.94 1.10
CA LYS A 3 -62.34 -22.10 1.54
C LYS A 3 -61.43 -21.52 0.46
N SER A 4 -61.14 -20.23 0.62
CA SER A 4 -60.12 -19.51 -0.16
C SER A 4 -58.76 -19.90 0.41
N LEU A 5 -57.92 -20.52 -0.41
CA LEU A 5 -56.56 -20.93 -0.06
C LEU A 5 -55.63 -19.73 -0.32
N PHE A 6 -55.28 -18.98 0.72
CA PHE A 6 -54.28 -17.90 0.63
C PHE A 6 -52.88 -18.53 0.65
N LEU A 7 -52.25 -18.60 -0.52
CA LEU A 7 -50.83 -18.95 -0.66
C LEU A 7 -49.99 -17.71 -0.34
N ILE A 8 -49.52 -17.61 0.90
CA ILE A 8 -48.58 -16.56 1.32
C ILE A 8 -47.19 -16.97 0.83
N LEU A 9 -46.77 -16.42 -0.30
CA LEU A 9 -45.41 -16.51 -0.81
C LEU A 9 -44.54 -15.59 0.05
N ILE A 10 -43.86 -16.13 1.07
CA ILE A 10 -42.88 -15.39 1.86
C ILE A 10 -41.63 -15.23 1.00
N LEU A 11 -41.54 -14.10 0.29
CA LEU A 11 -40.33 -13.64 -0.37
C LEU A 11 -39.34 -13.25 0.74
N THR A 12 -38.51 -14.18 1.21
CA THR A 12 -37.34 -13.82 2.02
C THR A 12 -36.36 -13.11 1.10
N ALA A 13 -36.50 -11.79 0.96
CA ALA A 13 -35.42 -10.95 0.51
C ALA A 13 -34.32 -11.06 1.57
N SER A 14 -33.42 -12.03 1.37
CA SER A 14 -32.14 -12.05 2.05
C SER A 14 -31.44 -10.76 1.65
N ILE A 15 -31.51 -9.75 2.51
CA ILE A 15 -30.58 -8.63 2.47
C ILE A 15 -29.23 -9.25 2.80
N LEU A 16 -28.60 -9.81 1.77
CA LEU A 16 -27.18 -10.07 1.80
C LEU A 16 -26.60 -8.68 2.01
N SER A 17 -26.18 -8.37 3.24
CA SER A 17 -25.39 -7.18 3.50
C SER A 17 -24.23 -7.28 2.52
N ALA A 18 -24.26 -6.48 1.47
CA ALA A 18 -23.18 -6.43 0.51
C ALA A 18 -21.98 -5.98 1.34
N ALA A 19 -21.10 -6.92 1.68
CA ALA A 19 -19.86 -6.60 2.35
C ALA A 19 -19.28 -5.43 1.57
N GLU A 20 -19.06 -4.29 2.23
CA GLU A 20 -18.73 -3.04 1.56
C GLU A 20 -17.48 -3.29 0.71
N GLN A 21 -17.66 -3.37 -0.59
CA GLN A 21 -16.61 -3.70 -1.55
C GLN A 21 -16.01 -2.39 -2.04
N HIS A 22 -14.71 -2.38 -2.29
CA HIS A 22 -14.01 -1.22 -2.84
C HIS A 22 -13.80 -1.44 -4.33
N PRO A 23 -14.64 -0.85 -5.21
CA PRO A 23 -14.35 -0.84 -6.63
C PRO A 23 -13.05 -0.04 -6.81
N VAL A 24 -12.00 -0.70 -7.29
CA VAL A 24 -10.68 -0.08 -7.55
C VAL A 24 -10.60 0.36 -9.00
N ALA A 25 -11.03 -0.50 -9.91
CA ALA A 25 -11.15 -0.22 -11.34
C ALA A 25 -12.38 -0.93 -11.92
N ALA A 26 -12.99 -0.34 -12.94
CA ALA A 26 -14.05 -0.95 -13.73
C ALA A 26 -13.81 -0.61 -15.20
N ASP A 27 -13.78 -1.63 -16.06
CA ASP A 27 -13.57 -1.50 -17.50
C ASP A 27 -12.32 -0.67 -17.88
N GLY A 28 -11.24 -0.83 -17.11
CA GLY A 28 -9.98 -0.11 -17.33
C GLY A 28 -10.02 1.35 -16.89
N LYS A 29 -11.00 1.76 -16.10
CA LYS A 29 -11.11 3.11 -15.50
C LYS A 29 -10.99 3.04 -13.99
N ALA A 30 -10.15 3.91 -13.43
CA ALA A 30 -9.93 4.01 -11.99
C ALA A 30 -11.22 4.49 -11.31
N GLN A 31 -11.62 3.77 -10.27
CA GLN A 31 -12.79 4.08 -9.43
C GLN A 31 -12.37 4.73 -8.09
N MET A 32 -11.06 4.75 -7.82
CA MET A 32 -10.47 5.40 -6.66
C MET A 32 -9.35 6.36 -7.09
N VAL A 33 -9.13 7.41 -6.31
CA VAL A 33 -7.92 8.24 -6.40
C VAL A 33 -6.86 7.76 -5.41
N ILE A 34 -5.62 8.24 -5.55
CA ILE A 34 -4.56 7.99 -4.57
C ILE A 34 -4.25 9.31 -3.87
N VAL A 35 -4.53 9.37 -2.58
CA VAL A 35 -4.33 10.53 -1.73
C VAL A 35 -3.10 10.32 -0.87
N TYR A 36 -2.27 11.35 -0.74
CA TYR A 36 -1.05 11.28 0.05
C TYR A 36 -0.71 12.64 0.66
N GLN A 37 0.04 12.64 1.76
CA GLN A 37 0.60 13.88 2.32
C GLN A 37 1.97 14.14 1.69
N PRO A 38 2.17 15.23 0.92
CA PRO A 38 3.48 15.52 0.35
C PRO A 38 4.55 15.67 1.42
N SER A 39 5.70 15.06 1.19
CA SER A 39 6.89 15.20 2.02
C SER A 39 7.49 16.61 1.86
N ALA A 40 7.93 17.21 2.96
CA ALA A 40 8.66 18.47 2.90
C ALA A 40 10.04 18.21 2.28
N ASN A 41 10.23 18.66 1.03
CA ASN A 41 11.48 18.81 0.29
C ASN A 41 12.53 17.68 0.46
N PRO A 42 12.53 16.63 -0.40
CA PRO A 42 13.43 15.49 -0.26
C PRO A 42 14.86 15.73 -0.78
N LYS A 43 15.37 16.97 -0.83
CA LYS A 43 16.74 17.21 -1.33
C LYS A 43 17.79 16.94 -0.24
N ALA A 44 18.48 15.81 -0.35
CA ALA A 44 19.72 15.54 0.40
C ALA A 44 20.75 14.89 -0.55
N GLU A 45 22.02 15.30 -0.45
CA GLU A 45 23.07 15.09 -1.46
C GLU A 45 23.96 13.84 -1.22
N ARG A 46 23.44 12.76 -0.62
CA ARG A 46 24.24 11.56 -0.28
C ARG A 46 23.48 10.26 -0.55
N TRP A 47 24.13 9.09 -0.56
CA TRP A 47 23.52 7.76 -0.79
C TRP A 47 22.25 7.49 0.07
N ASP A 48 22.14 8.13 1.24
CA ASP A 48 20.94 8.19 2.08
C ASP A 48 19.69 8.69 1.33
N HIS A 49 19.85 9.46 0.25
CA HIS A 49 18.78 9.99 -0.58
C HIS A 49 18.03 8.92 -1.36
N ILE A 50 18.68 7.86 -1.86
CA ILE A 50 17.93 6.81 -2.57
C ILE A 50 17.09 6.00 -1.56
N TYR A 51 17.61 5.79 -0.36
CA TYR A 51 16.90 5.15 0.74
C TYR A 51 15.72 6.01 1.24
N GLN A 52 15.92 7.31 1.45
CA GLN A 52 14.89 8.23 1.92
C GLN A 52 13.85 8.55 0.84
N SER A 53 14.27 8.73 -0.43
CA SER A 53 13.36 9.04 -1.54
C SER A 53 12.40 7.89 -1.89
N ASN A 54 12.75 6.65 -1.59
CA ASN A 54 11.86 5.49 -1.74
C ASN A 54 10.91 5.30 -0.54
N ASN A 55 10.99 6.19 0.46
CA ASN A 55 10.25 6.09 1.71
C ASN A 55 9.40 7.34 1.99
N THR A 56 9.09 8.13 0.96
CA THR A 56 8.15 9.24 1.09
C THR A 56 6.73 8.82 0.71
N PRO A 57 5.69 9.48 1.26
CA PRO A 57 4.32 9.23 0.82
C PRO A 57 4.12 9.56 -0.66
N ASP A 58 4.81 10.58 -1.20
CA ASP A 58 4.81 10.90 -2.64
C ASP A 58 5.27 9.72 -3.49
N PHE A 59 6.38 9.09 -3.09
CA PHE A 59 6.90 7.91 -3.76
C PHE A 59 5.96 6.74 -3.59
N GLY A 60 5.43 6.49 -2.39
CA GLY A 60 4.44 5.43 -2.16
C GLY A 60 3.18 5.59 -3.03
N ALA A 61 2.69 6.81 -3.17
CA ALA A 61 1.53 7.10 -4.03
C ALA A 61 1.83 6.88 -5.51
N LYS A 62 3.01 7.32 -5.99
CA LYS A 62 3.46 7.03 -7.35
C LYS A 62 3.63 5.54 -7.57
N TYR A 63 4.29 4.87 -6.64
CA TYR A 63 4.56 3.45 -6.66
C TYR A 63 3.23 2.70 -6.77
N LEU A 64 2.27 2.93 -5.87
CA LEU A 64 0.94 2.31 -5.95
C LEU A 64 0.25 2.58 -7.30
N ALA A 65 0.28 3.81 -7.82
CA ALA A 65 -0.33 4.16 -9.10
C ALA A 65 0.26 3.35 -10.26
N ASP A 66 1.59 3.22 -10.32
CA ASP A 66 2.28 2.47 -11.36
C ASP A 66 1.84 1.00 -11.37
N TYR A 67 1.77 0.35 -10.20
CA TYR A 67 1.35 -1.06 -10.12
C TYR A 67 -0.13 -1.27 -10.40
N LEU A 68 -1.00 -0.37 -9.94
CA LEU A 68 -2.43 -0.46 -10.26
C LEU A 68 -2.68 -0.26 -11.75
N LYS A 69 -1.90 0.59 -12.43
CA LYS A 69 -1.93 0.73 -13.88
C LYS A 69 -1.51 -0.55 -14.59
N GLU A 70 -0.42 -1.20 -14.18
CA GLU A 70 0.00 -2.48 -14.77
C GLU A 70 -1.07 -3.57 -14.59
N ILE A 71 -1.73 -3.63 -13.43
CA ILE A 71 -2.77 -4.63 -13.14
C ILE A 71 -4.06 -4.34 -13.93
N THR A 72 -4.49 -3.09 -13.99
CA THR A 72 -5.86 -2.74 -14.43
C THR A 72 -5.93 -2.05 -15.79
N GLY A 73 -4.81 -1.52 -16.28
CA GLY A 73 -4.74 -0.60 -17.42
C GLY A 73 -5.26 0.81 -17.12
N ALA A 74 -5.76 1.08 -15.91
CA ALA A 74 -6.35 2.36 -15.54
C ALA A 74 -5.32 3.37 -15.06
N GLU A 75 -5.55 4.64 -15.36
CA GLU A 75 -4.78 5.77 -14.82
C GLU A 75 -5.35 6.22 -13.46
N PHE A 76 -4.54 6.12 -12.41
CA PHE A 76 -4.92 6.54 -11.06
C PHE A 76 -4.39 7.95 -10.77
N ARG A 77 -5.31 8.90 -10.58
CA ARG A 77 -4.93 10.27 -10.20
C ARG A 77 -4.34 10.29 -8.79
N ARG A 78 -3.18 10.93 -8.65
CA ARG A 78 -2.54 11.19 -7.35
C ARG A 78 -2.86 12.61 -6.92
N ILE A 79 -3.37 12.77 -5.69
CA ILE A 79 -3.86 14.05 -5.18
C ILE A 79 -3.20 14.30 -3.80
N PRO A 80 -2.50 15.42 -3.59
CA PRO A 80 -2.10 15.86 -2.26
C PRO A 80 -3.33 15.94 -1.34
N GLU A 81 -3.23 15.45 -0.10
CA GLU A 81 -4.37 15.39 0.82
C GLU A 81 -5.08 16.75 1.01
N LYS A 82 -4.32 17.84 1.04
CA LYS A 82 -4.86 19.20 1.13
C LYS A 82 -5.77 19.61 -0.03
N GLN A 83 -5.68 18.91 -1.17
CA GLN A 83 -6.47 19.15 -2.39
C GLN A 83 -7.56 18.10 -2.57
N TRP A 84 -7.64 17.10 -1.69
CA TRP A 84 -8.65 16.06 -1.75
C TRP A 84 -9.95 16.53 -1.10
N ASP A 85 -11.07 16.22 -1.73
CA ASP A 85 -12.42 16.62 -1.30
C ASP A 85 -12.93 15.88 -0.05
N GLY A 86 -12.19 14.89 0.44
CA GLY A 86 -12.58 14.03 1.57
C GLY A 86 -13.70 13.04 1.24
N GLN A 87 -14.21 13.01 0.01
CA GLN A 87 -15.40 12.27 -0.39
C GLN A 87 -15.14 11.29 -1.53
N THR A 88 -14.28 11.63 -2.50
CA THR A 88 -13.93 10.72 -3.58
C THR A 88 -13.25 9.47 -2.98
N PRO A 89 -13.71 8.23 -3.30
CA PRO A 89 -13.07 6.99 -2.84
C PRO A 89 -11.57 7.03 -3.10
N ALA A 90 -10.77 6.66 -2.08
CA ALA A 90 -9.34 6.89 -2.13
C ALA A 90 -8.53 5.78 -1.48
N PHE A 91 -7.35 5.51 -2.04
CA PHE A 91 -6.23 4.95 -1.30
C PHE A 91 -5.50 6.09 -0.59
N LEU A 92 -5.41 6.05 0.73
CA LEU A 92 -4.70 7.05 1.52
C LEU A 92 -3.33 6.50 1.92
N VAL A 93 -2.28 7.06 1.34
CA VAL A 93 -0.91 6.57 1.47
C VAL A 93 -0.12 7.42 2.46
N GLY A 94 0.41 6.77 3.50
CA GLY A 94 1.24 7.40 4.52
C GLY A 94 0.45 8.09 5.64
N PRO A 95 1.10 9.00 6.41
CA PRO A 95 0.55 9.60 7.63
C PRO A 95 -0.46 10.73 7.40
N THR A 96 -1.51 10.45 6.62
CA THR A 96 -2.56 11.41 6.28
C THR A 96 -3.35 11.88 7.51
N GLU A 97 -3.86 13.12 7.49
CA GLU A 97 -4.76 13.63 8.53
C GLU A 97 -6.03 12.77 8.65
N PHE A 98 -6.57 12.28 7.54
CA PHE A 98 -7.68 11.35 7.53
C PHE A 98 -7.37 10.07 8.33
N SER A 99 -6.19 9.47 8.15
CA SER A 99 -5.81 8.27 8.90
C SER A 99 -5.80 8.54 10.41
N ARG A 100 -5.24 9.69 10.82
CA ARG A 100 -5.18 10.14 12.22
C ARG A 100 -6.58 10.36 12.81
N LYS A 101 -7.48 11.02 12.07
CA LYS A 101 -8.88 11.24 12.47
C LYS A 101 -9.65 9.93 12.69
N HIS A 102 -9.25 8.87 11.99
CA HIS A 102 -9.84 7.53 12.14
C HIS A 102 -9.03 6.60 13.06
N GLY A 103 -8.21 7.18 13.95
CA GLY A 103 -7.50 6.44 15.01
C GLY A 103 -6.27 5.67 14.53
N ILE A 104 -5.76 5.97 13.33
CA ILE A 104 -4.55 5.36 12.78
C ILE A 104 -3.43 6.40 12.84
N ASP A 105 -2.63 6.35 13.91
CA ASP A 105 -1.47 7.23 14.07
C ASP A 105 -0.17 6.47 13.81
N PHE A 106 0.36 6.61 12.59
CA PHE A 106 1.59 5.93 12.17
C PHE A 106 2.84 6.39 12.93
N ASN A 107 2.80 7.52 13.64
CA ASN A 107 3.90 7.94 14.52
C ASN A 107 4.08 7.02 15.72
N ARG A 108 3.05 6.23 16.06
CA ARG A 108 3.08 5.24 17.16
C ARG A 108 3.45 3.84 16.70
N PHE A 109 3.66 3.65 15.40
CA PHE A 109 4.01 2.35 14.84
C PHE A 109 5.48 2.05 15.09
N LYS A 110 5.80 0.78 15.30
CA LYS A 110 7.20 0.36 15.32
C LYS A 110 7.82 0.59 13.95
N THR A 111 9.14 0.68 13.92
CA THR A 111 9.97 1.08 12.77
C THR A 111 9.53 0.50 11.43
N GLU A 112 9.27 -0.81 11.34
CA GLU A 112 8.84 -1.50 10.09
C GLU A 112 7.44 -2.11 10.21
N GLU A 113 6.66 -1.68 11.19
CA GLU A 113 5.26 -2.07 11.30
C GLU A 113 4.45 -1.46 10.17
N TRP A 114 3.48 -2.20 9.66
CA TRP A 114 2.68 -1.82 8.50
C TRP A 114 1.21 -2.13 8.72
N LEU A 115 0.35 -1.38 8.04
CA LEU A 115 -1.09 -1.57 8.04
C LEU A 115 -1.70 -1.21 6.69
N TYR A 116 -2.67 -2.02 6.26
CA TYR A 116 -3.67 -1.60 5.29
C TYR A 116 -5.07 -1.95 5.76
N LYS A 117 -5.96 -0.97 5.72
CA LYS A 117 -7.27 -1.07 6.37
C LYS A 117 -8.33 -0.25 5.62
N SER A 118 -9.51 -0.82 5.48
CA SER A 118 -10.70 -0.15 4.99
C SER A 118 -11.29 0.78 6.06
N VAL A 119 -11.66 1.98 5.63
CA VAL A 119 -12.34 3.00 6.44
C VAL A 119 -13.48 3.55 5.60
N GLY A 120 -14.69 3.00 5.80
CA GLY A 120 -15.82 3.20 4.88
C GLY A 120 -15.43 2.79 3.46
N LYS A 121 -15.63 3.67 2.48
CA LYS A 121 -15.23 3.48 1.07
C LYS A 121 -13.75 3.65 0.78
N HIS A 122 -12.94 4.07 1.77
CA HIS A 122 -11.52 4.38 1.59
C HIS A 122 -10.63 3.23 2.06
N ILE A 123 -9.39 3.19 1.57
CA ILE A 123 -8.37 2.23 2.00
C ILE A 123 -7.14 3.01 2.48
N VAL A 124 -6.81 2.90 3.76
CA VAL A 124 -5.60 3.48 4.35
C VAL A 124 -4.44 2.49 4.19
N LEU A 125 -3.29 2.97 3.74
CA LEU A 125 -2.05 2.23 3.51
C LEU A 125 -0.89 2.99 4.18
N GLY A 126 -0.23 2.41 5.16
CA GLY A 126 0.89 3.09 5.82
C GLY A 126 1.63 2.20 6.81
N GLY A 127 2.55 2.81 7.55
CA GLY A 127 3.31 2.12 8.57
C GLY A 127 4.36 3.02 9.22
N GLY A 128 5.22 2.40 10.03
CA GLY A 128 6.30 3.08 10.71
C GLY A 128 7.35 3.68 9.78
N ILE A 129 8.23 4.48 10.39
CA ILE A 129 9.17 5.38 9.70
C ILE A 129 10.11 4.67 8.72
N ASN A 130 10.43 3.38 8.89
CA ASN A 130 11.29 2.65 7.95
C ASN A 130 10.43 1.79 7.02
N PHE A 131 10.02 2.38 5.89
CA PHE A 131 9.37 1.67 4.80
C PHE A 131 8.04 1.00 5.13
N GLY A 132 7.44 1.24 6.31
CA GLY A 132 6.18 0.62 6.69
C GLY A 132 5.07 0.83 5.66
N GLN A 133 5.02 2.01 5.04
CA GLN A 133 4.12 2.31 3.92
C GLN A 133 4.36 1.47 2.66
N ILE A 134 5.62 1.25 2.28
CA ILE A 134 5.98 0.45 1.10
C ILE A 134 5.70 -1.02 1.40
N ILE A 135 5.99 -1.49 2.61
CA ILE A 135 5.65 -2.84 3.05
C ILE A 135 4.12 -3.03 3.00
N ALA A 136 3.32 -2.07 3.49
CA ALA A 136 1.86 -2.13 3.39
C ALA A 136 1.36 -2.24 1.95
N ILE A 137 1.87 -1.39 1.04
CA ILE A 137 1.52 -1.45 -0.38
C ILE A 137 1.89 -2.80 -0.98
N ASN A 138 3.12 -3.29 -0.74
CA ASN A 138 3.55 -4.58 -1.27
C ASN A 138 2.69 -5.73 -0.74
N LYS A 139 2.31 -5.70 0.53
CA LYS A 139 1.42 -6.71 1.11
C LYS A 139 0.04 -6.68 0.46
N LEU A 140 -0.50 -5.51 0.16
CA LEU A 140 -1.74 -5.38 -0.60
C LEU A 140 -1.58 -5.99 -2.00
N LEU A 141 -0.53 -5.60 -2.74
CA LEU A 141 -0.25 -6.09 -4.09
C LEU A 141 -0.10 -7.62 -4.13
N GLU A 142 0.66 -8.20 -3.19
CA GLU A 142 0.90 -9.64 -3.12
C GLU A 142 -0.33 -10.42 -2.65
N LYS A 143 -0.92 -10.01 -1.51
CA LYS A 143 -1.93 -10.82 -0.82
C LYS A 143 -3.33 -10.65 -1.36
N GLU A 144 -3.67 -9.45 -1.80
CA GLU A 144 -5.02 -9.14 -2.25
C GLU A 144 -5.12 -9.06 -3.78
N LEU A 145 -4.03 -8.64 -4.46
CA LEU A 145 -4.04 -8.49 -5.93
C LEU A 145 -3.39 -9.65 -6.68
N GLY A 146 -2.55 -10.47 -6.03
CA GLY A 146 -1.91 -11.63 -6.65
C GLY A 146 -0.65 -11.30 -7.45
N CYS A 147 -0.01 -10.16 -7.20
CA CYS A 147 1.29 -9.84 -7.78
C CYS A 147 2.39 -10.75 -7.22
N ALA A 148 3.36 -11.10 -8.05
CA ALA A 148 4.57 -11.81 -7.61
C ALA A 148 5.83 -11.05 -8.01
N PHE A 149 6.76 -10.90 -7.07
CA PHE A 149 8.06 -10.25 -7.26
C PHE A 149 9.17 -11.30 -7.22
N LEU A 150 9.47 -11.90 -8.36
CA LEU A 150 10.31 -13.10 -8.47
C LEU A 150 11.82 -12.78 -8.47
N ALA A 151 12.20 -11.68 -9.13
CA ALA A 151 13.55 -11.14 -9.13
C ALA A 151 13.51 -9.60 -9.18
N PHE A 152 14.67 -8.95 -9.17
CA PHE A 152 14.73 -7.49 -9.26
C PHE A 152 14.15 -6.95 -10.58
N ASP A 153 14.23 -7.76 -11.64
CA ASP A 153 13.75 -7.52 -13.00
C ASP A 153 12.61 -8.45 -13.43
N ALA A 154 12.36 -9.57 -12.74
CA ALA A 154 11.25 -10.48 -13.05
C ALA A 154 10.07 -10.31 -12.10
N ARG A 155 8.88 -10.00 -12.64
CA ARG A 155 7.63 -9.81 -11.90
C ARG A 155 6.45 -10.39 -12.67
N HIS A 156 5.41 -10.78 -11.94
CA HIS A 156 4.12 -11.17 -12.49
C HIS A 156 3.04 -10.21 -12.01
N PHE A 157 2.28 -9.66 -12.96
CA PHE A 157 1.09 -8.86 -12.70
C PHE A 157 -0.13 -9.55 -13.32
N PRO A 158 -1.20 -9.79 -12.55
CA PRO A 158 -2.45 -10.25 -13.12
C PRO A 158 -3.11 -9.13 -13.91
N ALA A 159 -3.64 -9.44 -15.09
CA ALA A 159 -4.40 -8.49 -15.90
C ALA A 159 -5.89 -8.51 -15.50
N ARG A 160 -6.39 -7.42 -14.92
CA ARG A 160 -7.78 -7.29 -14.41
C ARG A 160 -8.33 -5.88 -14.67
N LYS A 161 -9.02 -5.68 -15.80
CA LYS A 161 -9.67 -4.39 -16.13
C LYS A 161 -10.72 -3.96 -15.11
N THR A 162 -11.35 -4.93 -14.47
CA THR A 162 -12.28 -4.73 -13.37
C THR A 162 -11.69 -5.37 -12.13
N LEU A 163 -11.49 -4.54 -11.10
CA LEU A 163 -10.84 -4.92 -9.86
C LEU A 163 -11.65 -4.37 -8.69
N THR A 164 -11.99 -5.25 -7.77
CA THR A 164 -12.70 -4.92 -6.54
C THR A 164 -11.95 -5.55 -5.37
N LEU A 165 -11.76 -4.79 -4.29
CA LEU A 165 -11.19 -5.29 -3.05
C LEU A 165 -12.28 -5.54 -2.01
N PRO A 166 -12.16 -6.59 -1.18
CA PRO A 166 -13.05 -6.78 -0.04
C PRO A 166 -12.74 -5.77 1.06
N GLN A 167 -13.51 -5.76 2.14
CA GLN A 167 -13.11 -5.06 3.37
C GLN A 167 -11.76 -5.59 3.88
N LEU A 168 -10.84 -4.67 4.17
CA LEU A 168 -9.48 -4.94 4.57
C LEU A 168 -9.24 -4.53 6.02
N ASN A 169 -8.53 -5.37 6.76
CA ASN A 169 -7.98 -5.01 8.05
C ASN A 169 -6.77 -5.91 8.32
N ARG A 170 -5.60 -5.45 7.89
CA ARG A 170 -4.35 -6.21 7.97
C ARG A 170 -3.28 -5.30 8.56
N ARG A 171 -2.52 -5.88 9.48
CA ARG A 171 -1.42 -5.24 10.19
C ARG A 171 -0.35 -6.28 10.45
N GLY A 172 0.89 -5.87 10.50
CA GLY A 172 1.96 -6.75 10.93
C GLY A 172 3.29 -6.04 11.05
N GLU A 173 4.28 -6.81 11.46
CA GLU A 173 5.66 -6.39 11.56
C GLU A 173 6.56 -7.58 11.22
N PRO A 174 7.81 -7.35 10.80
CA PRO A 174 8.77 -8.44 10.63
C PRO A 174 9.19 -9.07 11.97
N SER A 175 9.39 -10.39 12.00
CA SER A 175 9.83 -11.11 13.21
C SER A 175 11.30 -10.86 13.59
N TYR A 176 12.16 -10.56 12.62
CA TYR A 176 13.58 -10.30 12.81
C TYR A 176 13.91 -8.93 12.27
N SER A 177 14.60 -8.04 12.98
CA SER A 177 14.89 -6.67 12.51
C SER A 177 15.92 -6.62 11.37
N LEU A 178 16.93 -7.50 11.40
CA LEU A 178 17.95 -7.59 10.37
C LEU A 178 17.62 -8.73 9.41
N ARG A 179 17.50 -8.42 8.13
CA ARG A 179 17.10 -9.35 7.06
C ARG A 179 17.87 -8.91 5.81
N SER A 180 18.84 -9.67 5.31
CA SER A 180 19.61 -9.23 4.15
C SER A 180 20.05 -10.40 3.30
N ILE A 181 20.22 -10.13 2.00
CA ILE A 181 20.84 -11.05 1.05
C ILE A 181 22.09 -10.35 0.56
N TYR A 182 23.25 -10.95 0.79
CA TYR A 182 24.50 -10.45 0.24
C TYR A 182 24.53 -10.70 -1.27
N THR A 183 24.63 -9.63 -2.05
CA THR A 183 24.65 -9.66 -3.51
C THR A 183 25.52 -8.52 -4.04
N ILE A 184 25.98 -8.66 -5.28
CA ILE A 184 26.78 -7.62 -5.94
C ILE A 184 25.84 -6.49 -6.32
N MET A 185 26.16 -5.27 -5.86
CA MET A 185 25.41 -4.07 -6.25
C MET A 185 25.69 -3.72 -7.71
N PRO A 186 24.66 -3.61 -8.56
CA PRO A 186 24.84 -3.15 -9.92
C PRO A 186 25.41 -1.73 -9.96
N GLN A 187 26.35 -1.47 -10.88
CA GLN A 187 26.91 -0.13 -11.11
C GLN A 187 25.85 0.83 -11.69
N GLU A 188 24.91 0.29 -12.48
CA GLU A 188 23.83 1.08 -13.06
C GLU A 188 22.81 1.50 -11.99
N LYS A 189 22.63 2.81 -11.79
CA LYS A 189 21.72 3.37 -10.78
C LYS A 189 20.29 2.87 -10.88
N SER A 190 19.78 2.68 -12.11
CA SER A 190 18.41 2.22 -12.32
C SER A 190 18.22 0.78 -11.82
N LEU A 191 19.22 -0.07 -12.08
CA LEU A 191 19.25 -1.46 -11.68
C LEU A 191 19.48 -1.61 -10.18
N ALA A 192 20.38 -0.80 -9.60
CA ALA A 192 20.56 -0.71 -8.15
C ALA A 192 19.25 -0.33 -7.44
N ARG A 193 18.47 0.61 -8.00
CA ARG A 193 17.16 0.98 -7.44
C ARG A 193 16.16 -0.17 -7.49
N LYS A 194 16.09 -0.90 -8.60
CA LYS A 194 15.23 -2.09 -8.74
C LYS A 194 15.63 -3.18 -7.75
N LEU A 195 16.93 -3.42 -7.58
CA LEU A 195 17.45 -4.39 -6.62
C LEU A 195 17.13 -4.00 -5.18
N MET A 196 17.31 -2.73 -4.81
CA MET A 196 16.94 -2.25 -3.48
C MET A 196 15.45 -2.44 -3.20
N LEU A 197 14.58 -2.06 -4.13
CA LEU A 197 13.13 -2.29 -3.99
C LEU A 197 12.82 -3.79 -3.88
N PHE A 198 13.48 -4.63 -4.66
CA PHE A 198 13.33 -6.08 -4.59
C PHE A 198 13.78 -6.69 -3.27
N GLN A 199 14.91 -6.25 -2.73
CA GLN A 199 15.33 -6.66 -1.39
C GLN A 199 14.25 -6.28 -0.38
N ARG A 200 13.63 -5.09 -0.49
CA ARG A 200 12.52 -4.68 0.39
C ARG A 200 11.24 -5.51 0.18
N PHE A 201 10.89 -5.91 -1.05
CA PHE A 201 9.79 -6.85 -1.31
C PHE A 201 10.02 -8.18 -0.58
N ASN A 202 11.27 -8.66 -0.63
CA ASN A 202 11.71 -9.85 0.11
C ASN A 202 12.03 -9.57 1.58
N ARG A 203 11.44 -8.50 2.13
CA ARG A 203 11.52 -8.11 3.53
C ARG A 203 12.94 -7.81 3.98
N GLY A 204 13.88 -7.56 3.09
CA GLY A 204 15.22 -7.13 3.47
C GLY A 204 15.19 -5.86 4.32
N SER A 205 15.89 -5.86 5.44
CA SER A 205 16.29 -4.68 6.17
C SER A 205 17.69 -4.82 6.76
N ILE A 206 18.55 -3.87 6.42
CA ILE A 206 19.86 -3.69 7.05
C ILE A 206 19.79 -2.79 8.29
N HIS A 207 18.61 -2.23 8.57
CA HIS A 207 18.36 -1.46 9.79
C HIS A 207 17.91 -2.46 10.85
N GLY A 208 18.87 -3.15 11.47
CA GLY A 208 18.64 -3.76 12.79
C GLY A 208 18.14 -2.71 13.78
N ARG A 209 17.92 -3.06 15.06
CA ARG A 209 17.60 -2.10 16.15
C ARG A 209 18.71 -1.06 16.42
N ASP A 210 19.60 -0.89 15.46
CA ASP A 210 20.94 -0.33 15.52
C ASP A 210 21.05 0.91 14.62
N ALA A 211 19.97 1.65 14.43
CA ALA A 211 20.11 3.08 14.10
C ALA A 211 20.88 3.84 15.21
N GLU A 212 21.12 3.20 16.35
CA GLU A 212 22.02 3.63 17.42
C GLU A 212 23.42 2.99 17.39
N LEU A 213 23.71 1.99 16.54
CA LEU A 213 25.11 1.59 16.32
C LEU A 213 25.76 2.59 15.38
N ASN A 214 26.15 3.71 15.97
CA ASN A 214 27.45 4.35 15.75
C ASN A 214 28.07 4.11 14.37
N CYS A 215 27.67 4.92 13.38
CA CYS A 215 28.59 5.36 12.32
C CYS A 215 29.74 6.25 12.86
N LYS A 216 29.91 6.33 14.18
CA LYS A 216 31.12 6.79 14.86
C LYS A 216 31.82 5.57 15.46
N GLN A 217 32.64 4.91 14.66
CA GLN A 217 33.79 4.06 15.05
C GLN A 217 33.96 2.92 14.06
N TYR A 218 34.58 3.21 12.93
CA TYR A 218 35.65 2.34 12.43
C TYR A 218 36.83 3.25 12.10
N PRO A 219 38.06 2.89 12.52
CA PRO A 219 39.27 3.70 12.33
C PRO A 219 39.61 3.92 10.85
#